data_AF-A0A515A723-F1
#
_entry.id   AF-A0A515A723-F1
#
_cell.length_a   1.000
_cell.length_b   1.000
_cell.length_c   1.000
_cell.angle_alpha   90.00
_cell.angle_beta   90.00
_cell.angle_gamma   90.00
#
_symmetry.space_group_name_H-M   'P 1'
#
loop_
_entity.id
_entity.type
_entity.pdbx_description
1 polymer ?
#
loop_
_entity_poly.entity_id
_entity_poly.type
_entity_poly.pdbx_seq_one_letter_code
_entity_poly.pdbx_strand_id
1 'polypeptide(L)'
;MKVFAVHGIRRYDRWYEKFEQIPEVKKQGIEVVPFDYGFFSFGNFLIKKRREVIIDKFCKFYDENTQDTEFPPSVIAHSFGTYIVYMAMLRYDAIKFDKIIFCGSILNSNINFRSFFEKGQIQNLLNDIGARDWFIKFTRYLIDKNCGNAGEVGFMDIPPKYNSIFRNRPNNLRHSDYFLPLHMKGNWLPFLASSNNIFTYNKNILRREVIDRIYKNIESAKNNLDTNEVKFHARIDKAGNYYAKYEQLGLNNHTNTINSLEFSTTADGYHTVESMNFSVYDKDNSLLQYDIIEDVAFSKSIKVHLNNPLRYKENFYIKLYFCWIKTIEFKGDTDHWSIKDIHNVKIFLNFPYELKSPRIYEVKDKEIVGQQNLVSNTEKDGSITYSLDYTNSRNVDGLIFYFEGHKSNSNASSRFKQSTIHINERKKKKYNIVRATVNDAKKIYQQEVDIELSNAASEETIKDRINMFNDGFLIIKNVDNGEVIAYIESVIWNQKPFQRFEEISNFPMHYNITGDSLYVIFLAVKKIYRRKGIATKLLNEIEKVAKNYELNVIRLVAKDDLISFYEKRGYKKTIELPYFLENRNYKSILMEKNI
;
A
#
# COMPACT_ATOMS: atom_id res chain seq x y z
N MET A 1 -2.45 27.80 6.00
CA MET A 1 -3.78 27.76 5.33
C MET A 1 -4.41 29.14 5.41
N LYS A 2 -4.96 29.69 4.31
CA LYS A 2 -5.70 30.96 4.34
C LYS A 2 -7.15 30.76 4.75
N VAL A 3 -7.66 31.61 5.63
CA VAL A 3 -9.06 31.65 6.07
C VAL A 3 -9.62 33.04 5.83
N PHE A 4 -10.56 33.17 4.91
CA PHE A 4 -11.25 34.42 4.64
C PHE A 4 -12.29 34.68 5.72
N ALA A 5 -12.25 35.86 6.34
CA ALA A 5 -13.24 36.27 7.33
C ALA A 5 -14.20 37.30 6.73
N VAL A 6 -15.48 36.91 6.59
CA VAL A 6 -16.52 37.74 5.96
C VAL A 6 -17.55 38.15 7.00
N HIS A 7 -17.54 39.44 7.36
CA HIS A 7 -18.43 39.98 8.39
C HIS A 7 -19.85 40.30 7.85
N GLY A 8 -20.80 40.41 8.78
CA GLY A 8 -22.17 40.85 8.49
C GLY A 8 -22.31 42.38 8.47
N ILE A 9 -23.55 42.88 8.42
CA ILE A 9 -23.90 44.32 8.34
C ILE A 9 -23.30 45.13 9.51
N ARG A 10 -23.17 44.53 10.70
CA ARG A 10 -22.58 45.17 11.88
C ARG A 10 -21.08 44.86 11.96
N ARG A 11 -20.25 45.90 11.75
CA ARG A 11 -18.78 45.84 11.75
C ARG A 11 -18.15 45.89 13.15
N TYR A 12 -18.91 46.27 14.18
CA TYR A 12 -18.37 46.64 15.49
C TYR A 12 -17.64 45.50 16.23
N ASP A 13 -18.04 44.25 16.02
CA ASP A 13 -17.39 43.09 16.61
C ASP A 13 -16.38 42.50 15.63
N ARG A 14 -15.16 43.05 15.55
CA ARG A 14 -14.02 42.52 14.76
C ARG A 14 -13.57 41.13 15.26
N TRP A 15 -14.48 40.17 15.17
CA TRP A 15 -14.33 38.82 15.71
C TRP A 15 -13.17 38.05 15.06
N TYR A 16 -12.81 38.40 13.83
CA TYR A 16 -11.68 37.81 13.13
C TYR A 16 -10.33 38.17 13.77
N GLU A 17 -10.19 39.38 14.34
CA GLU A 17 -8.99 39.74 15.12
C GLU A 17 -8.91 38.89 16.40
N LYS A 18 -10.05 38.67 17.06
CA LYS A 18 -10.13 37.77 18.23
C LYS A 18 -9.81 36.33 17.87
N PHE A 19 -10.25 35.86 16.70
CA PHE A 19 -9.95 34.51 16.19
C PHE A 19 -8.46 34.35 15.91
N GLU A 20 -7.85 35.31 15.21
CA GLU A 20 -6.42 35.32 14.89
C GLU A 20 -5.53 35.36 16.16
N GLN A 21 -6.00 36.02 17.23
CA GLN A 21 -5.29 36.11 18.51
C GLN A 21 -5.31 34.79 19.32
N ILE A 22 -6.13 33.81 18.96
CA ILE A 22 -6.16 32.49 19.63
C ILE A 22 -4.81 31.79 19.39
N PRO A 23 -4.04 31.42 20.44
CA PRO A 23 -2.71 30.82 20.27
C PRO A 23 -2.69 29.56 19.39
N GLU A 24 -3.71 28.72 19.49
CA GLU A 24 -3.82 27.50 18.71
C GLU A 24 -4.08 27.76 17.22
N VAL A 25 -4.72 28.88 16.86
CA VAL A 25 -4.92 29.28 15.45
C VAL A 25 -3.56 29.61 14.81
N LYS A 26 -2.73 30.38 15.52
CA LYS A 26 -1.36 30.69 15.07
C LYS A 26 -0.48 29.45 14.97
N LYS A 27 -0.59 28.53 15.95
CA LYS A 27 0.15 27.26 15.95
C LYS A 27 -0.19 26.39 14.74
N GLN A 28 -1.42 26.47 14.22
CA GLN A 28 -1.86 25.74 13.02
C GLN A 28 -1.45 26.41 11.70
N GLY A 29 -0.70 27.53 11.74
CA GLY A 29 -0.31 28.26 10.53
C GLY A 29 -1.50 28.79 9.74
N ILE A 30 -2.59 29.15 10.44
CA ILE A 30 -3.76 29.76 9.82
C ILE A 30 -3.52 31.26 9.64
N GLU A 31 -3.59 31.71 8.39
CA GLU A 31 -3.56 33.12 8.01
C GLU A 31 -5.00 33.62 7.87
N VAL A 32 -5.44 34.53 8.73
CA VAL A 32 -6.79 35.08 8.71
C VAL A 32 -6.80 36.34 7.82
N VAL A 33 -7.56 36.31 6.73
CA VAL A 33 -7.62 37.41 5.76
C VAL A 33 -9.02 38.04 5.79
N PRO A 34 -9.19 39.23 6.39
CA PRO A 34 -10.50 39.86 6.51
C PRO A 34 -10.95 40.50 5.20
N PHE A 35 -12.20 40.22 4.79
CA PHE A 35 -12.88 40.98 3.75
C PHE A 35 -13.69 42.11 4.37
N ASP A 36 -13.17 43.34 4.28
CA ASP A 36 -13.84 44.54 4.77
C ASP A 36 -14.42 45.37 3.61
N TYR A 37 -15.73 45.47 3.56
CA TYR A 37 -16.45 46.24 2.53
C TYR A 37 -16.96 47.59 3.01
N GLY A 38 -16.53 48.04 4.20
CA GLY A 38 -16.92 49.31 4.81
C GLY A 38 -18.31 49.29 5.44
N PHE A 39 -18.84 50.48 5.74
CA PHE A 39 -20.16 50.60 6.36
C PHE A 39 -21.28 50.22 5.38
N PHE A 40 -22.10 49.24 5.77
CA PHE A 40 -23.26 48.81 5.01
C PHE A 40 -24.46 48.73 5.95
N SER A 41 -25.52 49.48 5.69
CA SER A 41 -26.71 49.52 6.56
C SER A 41 -27.75 48.47 6.14
N PHE A 42 -28.70 48.18 7.03
CA PHE A 42 -29.84 47.33 6.69
C PHE A 42 -30.68 47.90 5.54
N GLY A 43 -30.85 49.23 5.46
CA GLY A 43 -31.50 49.88 4.32
C GLY A 43 -30.75 49.63 3.00
N ASN A 44 -29.42 49.61 3.03
CA ASN A 44 -28.60 49.27 1.85
C ASN A 44 -28.79 47.80 1.44
N PHE A 45 -28.93 46.91 2.42
CA PHE A 45 -29.16 45.49 2.17
C PHE A 45 -30.43 45.22 1.38
N LEU A 46 -31.50 46.00 1.59
CA LEU A 46 -32.76 45.85 0.86
C LEU A 46 -32.62 46.16 -0.65
N ILE A 47 -31.64 46.97 -1.04
CA ILE A 47 -31.44 47.41 -2.41
C ILE A 47 -30.53 46.42 -3.16
N LYS A 48 -31.09 45.66 -4.12
CA LYS A 48 -30.36 44.64 -4.90
C LYS A 48 -29.04 45.17 -5.49
N LYS A 49 -29.07 46.32 -6.18
CA LYS A 49 -27.86 46.92 -6.78
C LYS A 49 -26.75 47.18 -5.76
N ARG A 50 -27.09 47.52 -4.50
CA ARG A 50 -26.09 47.71 -3.44
C ARG A 50 -25.49 46.40 -2.96
N ARG A 51 -26.28 45.31 -2.91
CA ARG A 51 -25.76 43.96 -2.62
C ARG A 51 -24.79 43.49 -3.71
N GLU A 52 -25.16 43.67 -4.98
CA GLU A 52 -24.36 43.32 -6.15
C GLU A 52 -22.96 43.96 -6.10
N VAL A 53 -22.88 45.25 -5.75
CA VAL A 53 -21.60 45.97 -5.59
C VAL A 53 -20.70 45.32 -4.53
N ILE A 54 -21.25 44.82 -3.42
CA ILE A 54 -20.45 44.15 -2.39
C ILE A 54 -20.01 42.77 -2.86
N ILE A 55 -20.84 42.05 -3.61
CA ILE A 55 -20.48 40.76 -4.20
C ILE A 55 -19.35 40.95 -5.22
N ASP A 56 -19.40 41.98 -6.07
CA ASP A 56 -18.32 42.29 -7.02
C ASP A 56 -17.00 42.59 -6.31
N LYS A 57 -17.06 43.35 -5.20
CA LYS A 57 -15.88 43.58 -4.36
C LYS A 57 -15.33 42.29 -3.77
N PHE A 58 -16.19 41.37 -3.34
CA PHE A 58 -15.75 40.08 -2.81
C PHE A 58 -15.10 39.20 -3.87
N CYS A 59 -15.63 39.18 -5.10
CA CYS A 59 -15.01 38.43 -6.20
C CYS A 59 -13.61 38.97 -6.53
N LYS A 60 -13.43 40.29 -6.54
CA LYS A 60 -12.09 40.90 -6.73
C LYS A 60 -11.14 40.54 -5.58
N PHE A 61 -11.61 40.68 -4.33
CA PHE A 61 -10.85 40.27 -3.16
C PHE A 61 -10.45 38.79 -3.22
N TYR A 62 -11.35 37.91 -3.63
CA TYR A 62 -11.07 36.49 -3.76
C TYR A 62 -9.94 36.25 -4.77
N ASP A 63 -10.04 36.86 -5.96
CA ASP A 63 -9.03 36.74 -7.02
C ASP A 63 -7.65 37.22 -6.55
N GLU A 64 -7.58 38.45 -6.00
CA GLU A 64 -6.36 39.06 -5.48
C GLU A 64 -5.67 38.22 -4.38
N ASN A 65 -6.45 37.45 -3.61
CA ASN A 65 -5.93 36.67 -2.48
C ASN A 65 -5.72 35.17 -2.80
N THR A 66 -6.06 34.72 -4.02
CA THR A 66 -5.93 33.31 -4.44
C THR A 66 -5.06 33.08 -5.68
N GLN A 67 -4.60 34.14 -6.37
CA GLN A 67 -3.72 34.02 -7.55
C GLN A 67 -2.45 33.17 -7.30
N ASP A 68 -1.86 33.24 -6.11
CA ASP A 68 -0.61 32.54 -5.75
C ASP A 68 -0.82 31.34 -4.81
N THR A 69 -2.06 30.86 -4.65
CA THR A 69 -2.35 29.75 -3.72
C THR A 69 -2.48 28.42 -4.43
N GLU A 70 -1.72 27.42 -3.99
CA GLU A 70 -1.78 26.03 -4.51
C GLU A 70 -3.12 25.34 -4.17
N PHE A 71 -3.76 25.74 -3.06
CA PHE A 71 -5.02 25.16 -2.57
C PHE A 71 -6.09 26.23 -2.33
N PRO A 72 -7.39 25.91 -2.52
CA PRO A 72 -8.47 26.83 -2.22
C PRO A 72 -8.44 27.31 -0.75
N PRO A 73 -8.79 28.58 -0.47
CA PRO A 73 -8.88 29.08 0.89
C PRO A 73 -10.06 28.44 1.62
N SER A 74 -10.06 28.52 2.95
CA SER A 74 -11.26 28.32 3.76
C SER A 74 -11.97 29.67 4.00
N VAL A 75 -13.24 29.67 4.40
CA VAL A 75 -13.99 30.90 4.70
C VAL A 75 -14.88 30.73 5.92
N ILE A 76 -14.91 31.76 6.77
CA ILE A 76 -15.85 31.93 7.86
C ILE A 76 -16.71 33.15 7.54
N ALA A 77 -18.02 32.95 7.38
CA ALA A 77 -18.94 34.01 7.01
C ALA A 77 -20.08 34.14 8.03
N HIS A 78 -20.38 35.38 8.40
CA HIS A 78 -21.42 35.71 9.37
C HIS A 78 -22.55 36.53 8.76
N SER A 79 -23.81 36.17 9.04
CA SER A 79 -24.99 36.95 8.66
C SER A 79 -24.97 37.34 7.16
N PHE A 80 -24.98 38.63 6.79
CA PHE A 80 -24.88 39.06 5.38
C PHE A 80 -23.65 38.51 4.64
N GLY A 81 -22.56 38.21 5.35
CA GLY A 81 -21.41 37.53 4.78
C GLY A 81 -21.76 36.18 4.14
N THR A 82 -22.71 35.41 4.71
CA THR A 82 -23.11 34.12 4.12
C THR A 82 -23.80 34.30 2.78
N TYR A 83 -24.58 35.38 2.62
CA TYR A 83 -25.18 35.76 1.35
C TYR A 83 -24.12 36.17 0.32
N ILE A 84 -23.13 36.97 0.71
CA ILE A 84 -22.05 37.40 -0.19
C ILE A 84 -21.30 36.17 -0.74
N VAL A 85 -20.87 35.27 0.14
CA VAL A 85 -20.12 34.06 -0.25
C VAL A 85 -20.96 33.16 -1.17
N TYR A 86 -22.20 32.86 -0.79
CA TYR A 86 -23.09 32.03 -1.61
C TYR A 86 -23.31 32.62 -3.01
N MET A 87 -23.60 33.92 -3.09
CA MET A 87 -23.86 34.58 -4.37
C MET A 87 -22.62 34.68 -5.25
N ALA A 88 -21.44 34.88 -4.66
CA ALA A 88 -20.18 34.86 -5.39
C ALA A 88 -19.91 33.49 -6.01
N MET A 89 -20.07 32.41 -5.23
CA MET A 89 -19.95 31.03 -5.71
C MET A 89 -20.96 30.68 -6.80
N LEU A 90 -22.19 31.21 -6.70
CA LEU A 90 -23.22 31.04 -7.72
C LEU A 90 -22.88 31.78 -9.02
N ARG A 91 -22.18 32.92 -8.93
CA ARG A 91 -21.80 33.73 -10.09
C ARG A 91 -20.61 33.15 -10.84
N TYR A 92 -19.63 32.59 -10.13
CA TYR A 92 -18.38 32.11 -10.71
C TYR A 92 -17.99 30.73 -10.18
N ASP A 93 -17.97 29.74 -11.07
CA ASP A 93 -17.56 28.36 -10.77
C ASP A 93 -16.09 28.24 -10.33
N ALA A 94 -15.28 29.26 -10.65
CA ALA A 94 -13.89 29.37 -10.22
C ALA A 94 -13.73 29.67 -8.72
N ILE A 95 -14.75 30.22 -8.07
CA ILE A 95 -14.72 30.49 -6.63
C ILE A 95 -14.96 29.17 -5.89
N LYS A 96 -13.90 28.70 -5.22
CA LYS A 96 -13.87 27.43 -4.48
C LYS A 96 -13.38 27.66 -3.06
N PHE A 97 -13.87 26.84 -2.14
CA PHE A 97 -13.41 26.84 -0.75
C PHE A 97 -13.11 25.42 -0.30
N ASP A 98 -12.01 25.26 0.45
CA ASP A 98 -11.71 24.03 1.19
C ASP A 98 -12.83 23.82 2.22
N LYS A 99 -12.88 24.69 3.24
CA LYS A 99 -13.92 24.61 4.27
C LYS A 99 -14.70 25.90 4.38
N ILE A 100 -16.01 25.77 4.56
CA ILE A 100 -16.93 26.88 4.79
C ILE A 100 -17.53 26.73 6.19
N ILE A 101 -17.38 27.76 7.01
CA ILE A 101 -18.16 27.94 8.25
C ILE A 101 -19.14 29.07 8.03
N PHE A 102 -20.43 28.76 8.05
CA PHE A 102 -21.49 29.76 8.12
C PHE A 102 -22.00 29.86 9.54
N CYS A 103 -22.09 31.07 10.07
CA CYS A 103 -22.65 31.33 11.40
C CYS A 103 -23.72 32.42 11.30
N GLY A 104 -24.85 32.25 12.02
CA GLY A 104 -25.97 33.18 11.93
C GLY A 104 -26.48 33.39 10.50
N SER A 105 -26.47 32.34 9.67
CA SER A 105 -26.73 32.44 8.23
C SER A 105 -28.11 33.01 7.93
N ILE A 106 -28.15 34.00 7.03
CA ILE A 106 -29.41 34.59 6.53
C ILE A 106 -29.90 33.91 5.24
N LEU A 107 -29.30 32.79 4.84
CA LEU A 107 -29.69 32.06 3.64
C LEU A 107 -30.99 31.27 3.86
N ASN A 108 -31.67 30.95 2.77
CA ASN A 108 -32.82 30.06 2.77
C ASN A 108 -32.41 28.64 3.23
N SER A 109 -33.21 28.01 4.09
CA SER A 109 -32.94 26.64 4.58
C SER A 109 -32.96 25.61 3.45
N ASN A 110 -33.73 25.88 2.37
CA ASN A 110 -33.85 25.01 1.20
C ASN A 110 -32.98 25.52 0.03
N ILE A 111 -31.95 26.31 0.32
CA ILE A 111 -31.08 26.83 -0.72
C ILE A 111 -30.24 25.71 -1.33
N ASN A 112 -30.07 25.73 -2.65
CA ASN A 112 -29.37 24.68 -3.36
C ASN A 112 -27.85 24.79 -3.15
N PHE A 113 -27.28 23.87 -2.37
CA PHE A 113 -25.83 23.62 -2.29
C PHE A 113 -25.39 22.43 -3.15
N ARG A 114 -26.33 21.64 -3.67
CA ARG A 114 -26.03 20.45 -4.49
C ARG A 114 -25.13 20.79 -5.67
N SER A 115 -25.44 21.88 -6.37
CA SER A 115 -24.62 22.36 -7.48
C SER A 115 -23.17 22.64 -7.08
N PHE A 116 -22.94 23.18 -5.87
CA PHE A 116 -21.58 23.48 -5.40
C PHE A 116 -20.79 22.24 -5.03
N PHE A 117 -21.45 21.23 -4.45
CA PHE A 117 -20.80 19.92 -4.20
C PHE A 117 -20.49 19.20 -5.52
N GLU A 118 -21.40 19.22 -6.49
CA GLU A 118 -21.21 18.57 -7.80
C GLU A 118 -20.11 19.25 -8.63
N LYS A 119 -19.97 20.57 -8.52
CA LYS A 119 -18.89 21.34 -9.17
C LYS A 119 -17.56 21.33 -8.41
N GLY A 120 -17.51 20.70 -7.22
CA GLY A 120 -16.32 20.68 -6.37
C GLY A 120 -15.92 22.08 -5.86
N GLN A 121 -16.88 22.96 -5.65
CA GLN A 121 -16.64 24.31 -5.10
C GLN A 121 -16.58 24.33 -3.57
N ILE A 122 -17.06 23.28 -2.89
CA ILE A 122 -17.06 23.14 -1.44
C ILE A 122 -16.55 21.75 -1.07
N GLN A 123 -15.53 21.67 -0.22
CA GLN A 123 -15.10 20.38 0.33
C GLN A 123 -15.80 20.06 1.66
N ASN A 124 -15.91 21.02 2.57
CA ASN A 124 -16.70 20.87 3.78
C ASN A 124 -17.53 22.11 4.11
N LEU A 125 -18.75 21.90 4.61
CA LEU A 125 -19.65 22.95 5.04
C LEU A 125 -20.15 22.70 6.47
N LEU A 126 -19.78 23.59 7.37
CA LEU A 126 -20.32 23.67 8.72
C LEU A 126 -21.29 24.86 8.80
N ASN A 127 -22.55 24.59 9.13
CA ASN A 127 -23.50 25.63 9.49
C ASN A 127 -23.67 25.65 11.01
N ASP A 128 -23.11 26.68 11.64
CA ASP A 128 -23.15 26.96 13.06
C ASP A 128 -24.47 27.68 13.40
N ILE A 129 -25.43 26.91 13.93
CA ILE A 129 -26.80 27.35 14.23
C ILE A 129 -26.84 27.86 15.67
N GLY A 130 -27.49 28.99 15.88
CA GLY A 130 -27.63 29.62 17.19
C GLY A 130 -29.08 29.97 17.51
N ALA A 131 -29.32 30.27 18.78
CA ALA A 131 -30.63 30.62 19.31
C ALA A 131 -30.98 32.08 19.02
N ARG A 132 -32.18 32.27 18.44
CA ARG A 132 -32.97 33.51 18.26
C ARG A 132 -32.18 34.84 18.35
N ASP A 133 -32.08 35.56 17.23
CA ASP A 133 -32.34 37.02 17.28
C ASP A 133 -32.69 37.72 15.96
N TRP A 134 -33.48 38.80 16.14
CA TRP A 134 -33.88 39.93 15.27
C TRP A 134 -34.43 39.70 13.87
N PHE A 135 -33.80 38.93 12.97
CA PHE A 135 -34.07 39.12 11.53
C PHE A 135 -35.51 38.72 11.14
N ILE A 136 -36.32 39.76 10.94
CA ILE A 136 -37.77 39.84 11.08
C ILE A 136 -38.47 38.70 10.34
N LYS A 137 -39.30 37.94 11.07
CA LYS A 137 -40.11 36.83 10.54
C LYS A 137 -40.94 37.18 9.30
N PHE A 138 -41.18 38.47 9.07
CA PHE A 138 -42.03 39.00 7.99
C PHE A 138 -41.25 39.45 6.72
N THR A 139 -39.94 39.70 6.80
CA THR A 139 -39.16 40.23 5.65
C THR A 139 -38.34 39.17 4.91
N ARG A 140 -38.31 37.93 5.41
CA ARG A 140 -37.39 36.86 4.95
C ARG A 140 -37.58 36.46 3.48
N TYR A 141 -38.81 36.41 2.98
CA TYR A 141 -39.11 35.97 1.60
C TYR A 141 -39.28 37.12 0.60
N LEU A 142 -39.44 38.36 1.07
CA LEU A 142 -39.74 39.52 0.22
C LEU A 142 -38.47 40.22 -0.33
N ILE A 143 -37.30 39.97 0.27
CA ILE A 143 -36.05 40.68 -0.07
C ILE A 143 -35.30 39.99 -1.22
N ASP A 144 -35.18 38.67 -1.12
CA ASP A 144 -34.48 37.81 -2.07
C ASP A 144 -34.87 36.35 -1.80
N LYS A 145 -35.09 35.55 -2.84
CA LYS A 145 -35.46 34.12 -2.69
C LYS A 145 -34.38 33.30 -1.97
N ASN A 146 -33.13 33.78 -2.03
CA ASN A 146 -31.98 33.14 -1.40
C ASN A 146 -31.85 33.49 0.09
N CYS A 147 -32.65 34.42 0.61
CA CYS A 147 -32.68 34.77 2.02
C CYS A 147 -33.69 33.91 2.80
N GLY A 148 -33.40 33.61 4.07
CA GLY A 148 -34.26 32.84 4.94
C GLY A 148 -33.68 32.61 6.33
N ASN A 149 -33.90 31.43 6.89
CA ASN A 149 -33.68 31.12 8.32
C ASN A 149 -32.69 29.97 8.55
N ALA A 150 -31.75 29.72 7.64
CA ALA A 150 -30.78 28.64 7.79
C ALA A 150 -29.90 28.75 9.06
N GLY A 151 -29.69 29.95 9.59
CA GLY A 151 -29.02 30.16 10.88
C GLY A 151 -29.85 29.79 12.11
N GLU A 152 -31.14 29.46 11.94
CA GLU A 152 -32.08 29.05 13.01
C GLU A 152 -32.47 27.57 12.87
N VAL A 153 -32.79 27.11 11.65
CA VAL A 153 -33.29 25.74 11.41
C VAL A 153 -32.28 24.83 10.72
N GLY A 154 -31.17 25.38 10.21
CA GLY A 154 -30.21 24.66 9.40
C GLY A 154 -30.52 24.66 7.90
N PHE A 155 -29.63 24.07 7.11
CA PHE A 155 -29.91 23.74 5.71
C PHE A 155 -30.57 22.35 5.64
N MET A 156 -31.69 22.26 4.94
CA MET A 156 -32.58 21.09 4.92
C MET A 156 -32.56 20.34 3.58
N ASP A 157 -32.23 21.02 2.47
CA ASP A 157 -32.18 20.43 1.12
C ASP A 157 -30.78 19.86 0.78
N ILE A 158 -30.15 19.17 1.74
CA ILE A 158 -28.86 18.50 1.53
C ILE A 158 -29.08 16.99 1.39
N PRO A 159 -28.79 16.39 0.22
CA PRO A 159 -28.91 14.94 0.04
C PRO A 159 -28.06 14.13 1.03
N PRO A 160 -28.55 12.97 1.54
CA PRO A 160 -27.83 12.16 2.53
C PRO A 160 -26.40 11.75 2.12
N LYS A 161 -26.14 11.62 0.81
CA LYS A 161 -24.80 11.31 0.27
C LYS A 161 -23.73 12.35 0.63
N TYR A 162 -24.11 13.55 1.10
CA TYR A 162 -23.19 14.61 1.50
C TYR A 162 -23.08 14.77 3.03
N ASN A 163 -23.71 13.91 3.83
CA ASN A 163 -23.68 14.01 5.30
C ASN A 163 -22.27 13.89 5.90
N SER A 164 -21.32 13.28 5.20
CA SER A 164 -19.91 13.22 5.63
C SER A 164 -19.15 14.53 5.46
N ILE A 165 -19.64 15.43 4.60
CA ILE A 165 -18.99 16.70 4.29
C ILE A 165 -19.79 17.93 4.71
N PHE A 166 -21.06 17.76 5.07
CA PHE A 166 -21.96 18.79 5.54
C PHE A 166 -22.42 18.52 6.98
N ARG A 167 -22.41 19.57 7.83
CA ARG A 167 -22.92 19.49 9.20
C ARG A 167 -23.70 20.75 9.59
N ASN A 168 -24.95 20.56 10.02
CA ASN A 168 -25.66 21.54 10.85
C ASN A 168 -25.26 21.32 12.31
N ARG A 169 -24.69 22.33 12.98
CA ARG A 169 -24.35 22.26 14.41
C ARG A 169 -25.30 23.15 15.21
N PRO A 170 -26.30 22.59 15.92
CA PRO A 170 -27.15 23.34 16.81
C PRO A 170 -26.38 23.79 18.06
N ASN A 171 -26.60 25.02 18.50
CA ASN A 171 -26.11 25.53 19.78
C ASN A 171 -27.14 26.47 20.40
N ASN A 172 -27.04 26.68 21.72
CA ASN A 172 -27.89 27.59 22.49
C ASN A 172 -27.35 29.03 22.58
N LEU A 173 -26.53 29.43 21.60
CA LEU A 173 -25.79 30.69 21.59
C LEU A 173 -26.64 31.84 21.09
N ARG A 174 -26.55 33.02 21.71
CA ARG A 174 -27.16 34.25 21.16
C ARG A 174 -26.36 34.73 19.95
N HIS A 175 -26.93 35.64 19.16
CA HIS A 175 -26.36 36.07 17.87
C HIS A 175 -24.91 36.61 17.92
N SER A 176 -24.45 37.10 19.07
CA SER A 176 -23.06 37.57 19.30
C SER A 176 -22.13 36.50 19.90
N ASP A 177 -22.67 35.42 20.45
CA ASP A 177 -21.91 34.47 21.27
C ASP A 177 -21.05 33.52 20.42
N TYR A 178 -21.28 33.46 19.10
CA TYR A 178 -20.40 32.77 18.15
C TYR A 178 -18.94 33.27 18.24
N PHE A 179 -18.75 34.53 18.65
CA PHE A 179 -17.44 35.19 18.64
C PHE A 179 -16.70 35.10 19.98
N LEU A 180 -17.19 34.27 20.92
CA LEU A 180 -16.45 33.96 22.14
C LEU A 180 -15.20 33.16 21.77
N PRO A 181 -13.99 33.53 22.23
CA PRO A 181 -12.75 32.81 21.91
C PRO A 181 -12.81 31.31 22.22
N LEU A 182 -13.45 30.93 23.34
CA LEU A 182 -13.66 29.52 23.71
C LEU A 182 -14.51 28.77 22.67
N HIS A 183 -15.53 29.42 22.13
CA HIS A 183 -16.37 28.83 21.09
C HIS A 183 -15.60 28.62 19.80
N MET A 184 -14.91 29.65 19.32
CA MET A 184 -14.14 29.58 18.08
C MET A 184 -13.00 28.54 18.20
N LYS A 185 -12.31 28.51 19.34
CA LYS A 185 -11.28 27.49 19.65
C LYS A 185 -11.84 26.08 19.73
N GLY A 186 -13.01 25.90 20.36
CA GLY A 186 -13.60 24.57 20.58
C GLY A 186 -14.33 24.01 19.37
N ASN A 187 -14.81 24.85 18.45
CA ASN A 187 -15.70 24.42 17.38
C ASN A 187 -15.19 24.76 15.97
N TRP A 188 -14.69 25.98 15.76
CA TRP A 188 -14.25 26.41 14.43
C TRP A 188 -12.85 25.90 14.13
N LEU A 189 -11.92 26.04 15.07
CA LEU A 189 -10.55 25.58 14.88
C LEU A 189 -10.46 24.07 14.63
N PRO A 190 -11.16 23.17 15.35
CA PRO A 190 -11.13 21.75 15.04
C PRO A 190 -11.74 21.42 13.68
N PHE A 191 -12.76 22.15 13.22
CA PHE A 191 -13.30 21.97 11.87
C PHE A 191 -12.29 22.45 10.81
N LEU A 192 -11.67 23.60 11.01
CA LEU A 192 -10.66 24.16 10.10
C LEU A 192 -9.39 23.30 10.02
N ALA A 193 -8.95 22.81 11.18
CA ALA A 193 -7.80 21.92 11.33
C ALA A 193 -8.16 20.45 11.09
N SER A 194 -9.45 20.08 11.06
CA SER A 194 -9.84 18.71 10.72
C SER A 194 -9.40 18.45 9.30
N SER A 195 -8.41 17.58 9.19
CA SER A 195 -8.11 16.94 7.94
C SER A 195 -9.20 15.90 7.69
N ASN A 196 -10.35 16.32 7.18
CA ASN A 196 -11.00 15.46 6.20
C ASN A 196 -10.13 15.54 4.95
N ASN A 197 -8.96 14.91 5.04
CA ASN A 197 -8.09 14.70 3.91
C ASN A 197 -8.97 14.09 2.82
N ILE A 198 -9.12 14.79 1.70
CA ILE A 198 -9.69 14.18 0.51
C ILE A 198 -8.63 13.22 0.04
N PHE A 199 -8.71 12.01 0.59
CA PHE A 199 -8.00 10.87 0.06
C PHE A 199 -8.63 10.58 -1.30
N THR A 200 -7.96 11.02 -2.36
CA THR A 200 -8.40 10.71 -3.72
C THR A 200 -8.00 9.28 -4.04
N TYR A 201 -9.00 8.40 -4.09
CA TYR A 201 -8.85 7.03 -4.60
C TYR A 201 -10.05 6.65 -5.44
N ASN A 202 -9.83 5.73 -6.37
CA ASN A 202 -10.90 5.09 -7.11
C ASN A 202 -11.66 4.11 -6.20
N LYS A 203 -12.94 4.41 -5.93
CA LYS A 203 -13.84 3.60 -5.10
C LYS A 203 -14.16 2.21 -5.68
N ASN A 204 -13.89 2.00 -6.97
CA ASN A 204 -14.01 0.67 -7.58
C ASN A 204 -12.81 -0.23 -7.28
N ILE A 205 -11.67 0.37 -6.90
CA ILE A 205 -10.46 -0.36 -6.50
C ILE A 205 -10.47 -0.53 -4.97
N LEU A 206 -10.46 0.59 -4.22
CA LEU A 206 -10.60 0.55 -2.76
C LEU A 206 -12.10 0.52 -2.42
N ARG A 207 -12.63 -0.69 -2.36
CA ARG A 207 -14.03 -0.98 -2.05
C ARG A 207 -14.24 -1.16 -0.54
N ARG A 208 -15.48 -1.08 -0.07
CA ARG A 208 -15.78 -1.19 1.37
C ARG A 208 -15.41 -2.55 1.95
N GLU A 209 -15.50 -3.60 1.14
CA GLU A 209 -15.18 -4.98 1.50
C GLU A 209 -13.71 -5.15 1.94
N VAL A 210 -12.80 -4.34 1.40
CA VAL A 210 -11.38 -4.33 1.82
C VAL A 210 -11.25 -3.87 3.27
N ILE A 211 -11.98 -2.81 3.63
CA ILE A 211 -12.04 -2.31 5.02
C ILE A 211 -12.68 -3.38 5.91
N ASP A 212 -13.81 -3.97 5.49
CA ASP A 212 -14.51 -4.97 6.31
C ASP A 212 -13.64 -6.22 6.57
N ARG A 213 -12.77 -6.61 5.65
CA ARG A 213 -11.80 -7.71 5.84
C ARG A 213 -10.74 -7.42 6.89
N ILE A 214 -10.33 -6.16 7.07
CA ILE A 214 -9.43 -5.77 8.17
C ILE A 214 -10.12 -6.06 9.51
N TYR A 215 -11.37 -5.64 9.66
CA TYR A 215 -12.11 -5.86 10.91
C TYR A 215 -12.48 -7.32 11.14
N LYS A 216 -12.79 -8.07 10.08
CA LYS A 216 -12.94 -9.53 10.18
C LYS A 216 -11.67 -10.18 10.72
N ASN A 217 -10.49 -9.76 10.25
CA ASN A 217 -9.21 -10.27 10.74
C ASN A 217 -8.97 -9.90 12.23
N ILE A 218 -9.28 -8.66 12.61
CA ILE A 218 -9.19 -8.20 14.02
C ILE A 218 -10.12 -9.01 14.93
N GLU A 219 -11.34 -9.28 14.49
CA GLU A 219 -12.33 -10.07 15.23
C GLU A 219 -11.94 -11.55 15.33
N SER A 220 -11.27 -12.10 14.31
CA SER A 220 -10.81 -13.50 14.32
C SER A 220 -9.52 -13.71 15.11
N ALA A 221 -8.70 -12.67 15.27
CA ALA A 221 -7.44 -12.73 16.00
C ALA A 221 -7.66 -12.77 17.53
N LYS A 222 -7.55 -13.96 18.13
CA LYS A 222 -7.51 -14.14 19.59
C LYS A 222 -6.08 -14.03 20.12
N ASN A 223 -5.49 -12.84 20.05
CA ASN A 223 -4.11 -12.67 20.49
C ASN A 223 -4.03 -12.31 21.98
N ASN A 224 -3.51 -13.25 22.77
CA ASN A 224 -3.05 -13.02 24.14
C ASN A 224 -1.59 -12.54 24.17
N LEU A 225 -1.17 -11.68 23.23
CA LEU A 225 0.22 -11.25 23.11
C LEU A 225 0.33 -9.82 22.64
N ASP A 226 1.20 -9.07 23.30
CA ASP A 226 1.56 -7.72 22.90
C ASP A 226 2.61 -7.79 21.80
N THR A 227 2.19 -7.43 20.59
CA THR A 227 3.03 -7.42 19.40
C THR A 227 3.65 -6.04 19.24
N ASN A 228 4.97 -5.97 19.40
CA ASN A 228 5.69 -4.69 19.37
C ASN A 228 6.04 -4.26 17.95
N GLU A 229 6.43 -5.22 17.11
CA GLU A 229 6.83 -4.98 15.73
C GLU A 229 6.32 -6.07 14.79
N VAL A 230 5.83 -5.65 13.63
CA VAL A 230 5.56 -6.53 12.49
C VAL A 230 6.28 -6.05 11.25
N LYS A 231 6.73 -7.00 10.44
CA LYS A 231 7.29 -6.76 9.11
C LYS A 231 6.50 -7.54 8.09
N PHE A 232 5.84 -6.84 7.17
CA PHE A 232 5.14 -7.41 6.04
C PHE A 232 6.02 -7.30 4.81
N HIS A 233 6.65 -8.40 4.41
CA HIS A 233 7.38 -8.48 3.16
C HIS A 233 6.54 -9.27 2.17
N ALA A 234 6.34 -8.72 0.97
CA ALA A 234 5.69 -9.44 -0.10
C ALA A 234 6.41 -9.20 -1.43
N ARG A 235 6.55 -10.26 -2.22
CA ARG A 235 6.93 -10.17 -3.62
C ARG A 235 5.74 -10.53 -4.47
N ILE A 236 5.48 -9.72 -5.50
CA ILE A 236 4.47 -9.99 -6.51
C ILE A 236 5.21 -10.34 -7.80
N ASP A 237 4.80 -11.41 -8.48
CA ASP A 237 5.37 -11.75 -9.80
C ASP A 237 4.50 -11.25 -10.97
N LYS A 238 4.96 -11.51 -12.20
CA LYS A 238 4.25 -11.07 -13.41
C LYS A 238 2.89 -11.73 -13.61
N ALA A 239 2.64 -12.87 -12.96
CA ALA A 239 1.36 -13.56 -12.98
C ALA A 239 0.39 -13.08 -11.88
N GLY A 240 0.83 -12.16 -11.00
CA GLY A 240 0.03 -11.67 -9.89
C GLY A 240 0.05 -12.60 -8.68
N ASN A 241 1.00 -13.53 -8.59
CA ASN A 241 1.19 -14.36 -7.42
C ASN A 241 1.83 -13.53 -6.30
N TYR A 242 1.31 -13.65 -5.09
CA TYR A 242 1.75 -12.92 -3.89
C TYR A 242 2.53 -13.85 -2.97
N TYR A 243 3.84 -13.63 -2.84
CA TYR A 243 4.73 -14.43 -2.01
C TYR A 243 5.05 -13.65 -0.73
N ALA A 244 4.44 -14.05 0.38
CA ALA A 244 4.52 -13.36 1.66
C ALA A 244 5.63 -13.93 2.56
N LYS A 245 6.34 -13.04 3.23
CA LYS A 245 7.18 -13.31 4.40
C LYS A 245 6.80 -12.32 5.49
N TYR A 246 6.03 -12.78 6.47
CA TYR A 246 5.61 -11.92 7.59
C TYR A 246 6.43 -12.27 8.82
N GLU A 247 6.93 -11.26 9.51
CA GLU A 247 7.75 -11.42 10.71
C GLU A 247 7.08 -10.67 11.86
N GLN A 248 6.98 -11.31 13.01
CA GLN A 248 6.33 -10.73 14.19
C GLN A 248 7.25 -10.86 15.39
N LEU A 249 7.47 -9.75 16.07
CA LEU A 249 8.23 -9.64 17.31
C LEU A 249 7.31 -9.09 18.39
N GLY A 250 7.29 -9.73 19.55
CA GLY A 250 6.52 -9.25 20.67
C GLY A 250 6.95 -9.86 21.99
N LEU A 251 6.12 -9.62 23.00
CA LEU A 251 6.39 -9.97 24.39
C LEU A 251 5.15 -10.62 25.00
N ASN A 252 5.35 -11.71 25.76
CA ASN A 252 4.28 -12.23 26.60
C ASN A 252 4.14 -11.35 27.86
N ASN A 253 3.17 -10.44 27.84
CA ASN A 253 2.82 -9.63 29.01
C ASN A 253 1.69 -10.23 29.87
N HIS A 254 1.23 -11.43 29.55
CA HIS A 254 0.25 -12.16 30.36
C HIS A 254 0.95 -13.07 31.36
N THR A 255 0.35 -13.24 32.53
CA THR A 255 0.90 -14.09 33.61
C THR A 255 0.94 -15.57 33.23
N ASN A 256 0.15 -15.97 32.23
CA ASN A 256 0.04 -17.36 31.80
C ASN A 256 1.13 -17.70 30.76
N THR A 257 1.59 -18.95 30.80
CA THR A 257 2.43 -19.50 29.75
C THR A 257 1.65 -19.74 28.47
N ILE A 258 2.23 -19.39 27.32
CA ILE A 258 1.59 -19.50 26.01
C ILE A 258 2.28 -20.60 25.22
N ASN A 259 1.51 -21.61 24.80
CA ASN A 259 2.04 -22.76 24.04
C ASN A 259 1.77 -22.66 22.54
N SER A 260 0.87 -21.77 22.12
CA SER A 260 0.50 -21.61 20.72
C SER A 260 0.08 -20.18 20.41
N LEU A 261 0.20 -19.80 19.15
CA LEU A 261 -0.12 -18.49 18.59
C LEU A 261 -1.22 -18.65 17.54
N GLU A 262 -2.19 -17.75 17.48
CA GLU A 262 -3.20 -17.75 16.42
C GLU A 262 -2.84 -16.69 15.37
N PHE A 263 -2.71 -17.13 14.13
CA PHE A 263 -2.47 -16.27 12.98
C PHE A 263 -3.72 -16.28 12.10
N SER A 264 -4.22 -15.10 11.78
CA SER A 264 -5.34 -14.92 10.86
C SER A 264 -4.90 -14.11 9.64
N THR A 265 -5.36 -14.52 8.46
CA THR A 265 -5.17 -13.77 7.22
C THR A 265 -6.51 -13.60 6.51
N THR A 266 -6.76 -12.39 6.00
CA THR A 266 -7.88 -12.10 5.11
C THR A 266 -7.32 -11.57 3.79
N ALA A 267 -7.75 -12.12 2.66
CA ALA A 267 -7.25 -11.76 1.34
C ALA A 267 -8.36 -11.90 0.29
N ASP A 268 -8.14 -11.42 -0.94
CA ASP A 268 -9.02 -11.70 -2.10
C ASP A 268 -8.89 -13.15 -2.62
N GLY A 269 -8.00 -13.95 -2.02
CA GLY A 269 -7.76 -15.34 -2.37
C GLY A 269 -8.86 -16.31 -1.91
N TYR A 270 -9.20 -17.26 -2.78
CA TYR A 270 -10.10 -18.39 -2.50
C TYR A 270 -9.33 -19.69 -2.16
N HIS A 271 -8.01 -19.66 -2.29
CA HIS A 271 -7.09 -20.78 -2.10
C HIS A 271 -7.17 -21.36 -0.68
N THR A 272 -6.91 -22.65 -0.52
CA THR A 272 -6.86 -23.34 0.77
C THR A 272 -5.52 -23.10 1.46
N VAL A 273 -5.41 -23.35 2.76
CA VAL A 273 -4.12 -23.28 3.47
C VAL A 273 -3.08 -24.21 2.83
N GLU A 274 -3.52 -25.36 2.33
CA GLU A 274 -2.67 -26.32 1.62
C GLU A 274 -2.06 -25.72 0.35
N SER A 275 -2.86 -25.09 -0.52
CA SER A 275 -2.34 -24.51 -1.76
C SER A 275 -1.51 -23.23 -1.54
N MET A 276 -1.61 -22.62 -0.36
CA MET A 276 -0.77 -21.49 0.03
C MET A 276 0.66 -21.87 0.36
N ASN A 277 1.00 -23.17 0.49
CA ASN A 277 2.31 -23.63 0.97
C ASN A 277 2.73 -22.94 2.28
N PHE A 278 1.77 -22.82 3.21
CA PHE A 278 2.00 -22.14 4.48
C PHE A 278 3.09 -22.85 5.29
N SER A 279 4.06 -22.08 5.77
CA SER A 279 5.08 -22.57 6.70
C SER A 279 5.46 -21.50 7.69
N VAL A 280 5.86 -21.93 8.89
CA VAL A 280 6.12 -21.05 10.02
C VAL A 280 7.38 -21.49 10.75
N TYR A 281 8.22 -20.52 11.10
CA TYR A 281 9.52 -20.74 11.70
C TYR A 281 9.73 -19.84 12.91
N ASP A 282 10.47 -20.32 13.89
CA ASP A 282 10.90 -19.51 15.03
C ASP A 282 12.13 -18.63 14.69
N LYS A 283 12.65 -17.93 15.71
CA LYS A 283 13.86 -17.10 15.61
C LYS A 283 15.08 -17.86 15.08
N ASP A 284 15.22 -19.13 15.45
CA ASP A 284 16.36 -19.98 15.14
C ASP A 284 16.21 -20.69 13.77
N ASN A 285 15.12 -20.39 13.04
CA ASN A 285 14.72 -21.03 11.78
C ASN A 285 14.29 -22.49 11.94
N SER A 286 13.85 -22.90 13.14
CA SER A 286 13.21 -24.21 13.32
C SER A 286 11.79 -24.15 12.78
N LEU A 287 11.39 -25.16 12.01
CA LEU A 287 10.02 -25.31 11.52
C LEU A 287 9.08 -25.58 12.71
N LEU A 288 7.95 -24.87 12.76
CA LEU A 288 6.92 -25.03 13.78
C LEU A 288 5.72 -25.81 13.21
N GLN A 289 5.10 -26.63 14.05
CA GLN A 289 3.85 -27.33 13.74
C GLN A 289 2.67 -26.36 13.82
N TYR A 290 1.59 -26.64 13.08
CA TYR A 290 0.38 -25.84 13.13
C TYR A 290 -0.88 -26.67 12.87
N ASP A 291 -2.01 -26.20 13.43
CA ASP A 291 -3.35 -26.69 13.13
C ASP A 291 -4.14 -25.64 12.36
N ILE A 292 -4.97 -26.08 11.42
CA ILE A 292 -5.90 -25.21 10.69
C ILE A 292 -7.17 -25.07 11.55
N ILE A 293 -7.48 -23.85 11.98
CA ILE A 293 -8.73 -23.54 12.73
C ILE A 293 -9.85 -23.22 11.75
N GLU A 294 -9.57 -22.38 10.74
CA GLU A 294 -10.53 -21.97 9.73
C GLU A 294 -9.85 -21.94 8.35
N ASP A 295 -10.49 -22.54 7.35
CA ASP A 295 -10.05 -22.51 5.95
C ASP A 295 -11.25 -22.24 5.04
N VAL A 296 -11.72 -20.99 5.03
CA VAL A 296 -12.83 -20.55 4.17
C VAL A 296 -12.36 -19.51 3.18
N ALA A 297 -13.11 -19.30 2.10
CA ALA A 297 -12.78 -18.26 1.13
C ALA A 297 -12.52 -16.91 1.83
N PHE A 298 -11.44 -16.23 1.45
CA PHE A 298 -11.03 -14.93 1.98
C PHE A 298 -10.62 -14.86 3.46
N SER A 299 -10.63 -15.97 4.21
CA SER A 299 -10.33 -15.97 5.64
C SER A 299 -9.71 -17.29 6.07
N LYS A 300 -8.46 -17.25 6.54
CA LYS A 300 -7.77 -18.39 7.14
C LYS A 300 -7.38 -18.07 8.56
N SER A 301 -7.54 -19.04 9.45
CA SER A 301 -7.05 -18.99 10.83
C SER A 301 -6.24 -20.24 11.13
N ILE A 302 -5.03 -20.05 11.65
CA ILE A 302 -4.03 -21.08 11.86
C ILE A 302 -3.51 -20.96 13.30
N LYS A 303 -3.52 -22.06 14.04
CA LYS A 303 -2.87 -22.16 15.35
C LYS A 303 -1.47 -22.71 15.18
N VAL A 304 -0.46 -21.91 15.44
CA VAL A 304 0.95 -22.30 15.42
C VAL A 304 1.37 -22.78 16.81
N HIS A 305 1.92 -23.98 16.88
CA HIS A 305 2.46 -24.54 18.12
C HIS A 305 3.90 -24.11 18.33
N LEU A 306 4.19 -23.61 19.53
CA LEU A 306 5.53 -23.22 19.91
C LEU A 306 6.30 -24.45 20.40
N ASN A 307 7.53 -24.64 19.91
CA ASN A 307 8.39 -25.72 20.39
C ASN A 307 8.69 -25.59 21.90
N ASN A 308 8.77 -24.36 22.40
CA ASN A 308 8.96 -24.05 23.81
C ASN A 308 7.85 -23.08 24.28
N PRO A 309 7.18 -23.36 25.41
CA PRO A 309 6.20 -22.44 26.00
C PRO A 309 6.77 -21.07 26.32
N LEU A 310 6.08 -20.01 25.90
CA LEU A 310 6.44 -18.62 26.17
C LEU A 310 6.02 -18.22 27.59
N ARG A 311 6.99 -17.89 28.45
CA ARG A 311 6.75 -17.47 29.84
C ARG A 311 6.45 -15.97 29.94
N TYR A 312 5.94 -15.54 31.09
CA TYR A 312 5.74 -14.13 31.38
C TYR A 312 7.04 -13.34 31.19
N LYS A 313 6.95 -12.21 30.48
CA LYS A 313 8.06 -11.33 30.06
C LYS A 313 9.08 -11.98 29.12
N GLU A 314 8.73 -13.09 28.47
CA GLU A 314 9.56 -13.68 27.42
C GLU A 314 9.21 -13.11 26.05
N ASN A 315 10.24 -12.80 25.25
CA ASN A 315 10.07 -12.32 23.88
C ASN A 315 9.78 -13.49 22.94
N PHE A 316 8.94 -13.27 21.94
CA PHE A 316 8.75 -14.20 20.83
C PHE A 316 9.14 -13.57 19.51
N TYR A 317 9.57 -14.42 18.59
CA TYR A 317 9.78 -14.04 17.20
C TYR A 317 9.37 -15.18 16.29
N ILE A 318 8.49 -14.89 15.34
CA ILE A 318 8.02 -15.86 14.35
C ILE A 318 8.13 -15.29 12.94
N LYS A 319 8.37 -16.20 11.99
CA LYS A 319 8.43 -15.93 10.54
C LYS A 319 7.43 -16.82 9.83
N LEU A 320 6.46 -16.22 9.16
CA LEU A 320 5.41 -16.87 8.41
C LEU A 320 5.73 -16.73 6.91
N TYR A 321 5.55 -17.81 6.15
CA TYR A 321 5.69 -17.82 4.70
C TYR A 321 4.43 -18.42 4.09
N PHE A 322 3.89 -17.77 3.08
CA PHE A 322 2.74 -18.29 2.33
C PHE A 322 2.64 -17.61 0.96
N CYS A 323 1.90 -18.24 0.05
CA CYS A 323 1.65 -17.75 -1.28
C CYS A 323 0.15 -17.61 -1.55
N TRP A 324 -0.26 -16.51 -2.20
CA TRP A 324 -1.57 -16.42 -2.83
C TRP A 324 -1.42 -16.36 -4.35
N ILE A 325 -1.92 -17.38 -5.03
CA ILE A 325 -1.78 -17.50 -6.49
C ILE A 325 -2.74 -16.52 -7.18
N LYS A 326 -2.22 -15.76 -8.14
CA LYS A 326 -2.99 -14.83 -9.02
C LYS A 326 -3.96 -13.92 -8.26
N THR A 327 -3.53 -13.38 -7.12
CA THR A 327 -4.38 -12.56 -6.24
C THR A 327 -4.23 -11.07 -6.49
N ILE A 328 -3.15 -10.62 -7.15
CA ILE A 328 -2.93 -9.21 -7.48
C ILE A 328 -3.14 -8.92 -8.96
N GLU A 329 -3.99 -7.94 -9.28
CA GLU A 329 -4.25 -7.48 -10.64
C GLU A 329 -3.55 -6.16 -10.98
N PHE A 330 -2.71 -6.16 -12.02
CA PHE A 330 -1.95 -4.96 -12.43
C PHE A 330 -2.76 -3.84 -13.09
N LYS A 331 -4.09 -3.93 -13.12
CA LYS A 331 -5.01 -2.88 -13.60
C LYS A 331 -5.49 -1.94 -12.49
N GLY A 332 -5.04 -2.19 -11.26
CA GLY A 332 -5.38 -1.43 -10.06
C GLY A 332 -6.00 -2.35 -9.02
N ASP A 333 -5.41 -2.37 -7.83
CA ASP A 333 -5.75 -3.33 -6.79
C ASP A 333 -5.38 -2.78 -5.40
N THR A 334 -5.69 -3.57 -4.36
CA THR A 334 -5.36 -3.29 -2.97
C THR A 334 -4.69 -4.48 -2.29
N ASP A 335 -3.95 -4.19 -1.23
CA ASP A 335 -3.56 -5.17 -0.21
C ASP A 335 -3.84 -4.54 1.17
N HIS A 336 -3.99 -5.34 2.22
CA HIS A 336 -4.36 -4.81 3.52
C HIS A 336 -3.82 -5.61 4.69
N TRP A 337 -3.62 -4.93 5.82
CA TRP A 337 -3.14 -5.53 7.06
C TRP A 337 -3.88 -4.97 8.27
N SER A 338 -4.22 -5.84 9.21
CA SER A 338 -4.61 -5.45 10.56
C SER A 338 -3.34 -5.10 11.36
N ILE A 339 -3.35 -3.92 11.98
CA ILE A 339 -2.22 -3.45 12.82
C ILE A 339 -2.70 -2.88 14.16
N LYS A 340 -3.93 -3.23 14.55
CA LYS A 340 -4.54 -2.81 15.81
C LYS A 340 -3.63 -3.22 16.97
N ASP A 341 -3.33 -2.26 17.84
CA ASP A 341 -2.46 -2.41 19.00
C ASP A 341 -0.99 -2.79 18.68
N ILE A 342 -0.57 -2.68 17.41
CA ILE A 342 0.81 -2.87 16.98
C ILE A 342 1.49 -1.53 16.76
N HIS A 343 2.60 -1.28 17.45
CA HIS A 343 3.25 0.03 17.44
C HIS A 343 4.17 0.25 16.23
N ASN A 344 5.03 -0.73 15.90
CA ASN A 344 6.00 -0.60 14.82
C ASN A 344 5.61 -1.52 13.66
N VAL A 345 5.46 -0.95 12.47
CA VAL A 345 5.06 -1.68 11.27
C VAL A 345 6.04 -1.36 10.16
N LYS A 346 6.59 -2.39 9.52
CA LYS A 346 7.41 -2.25 8.31
C LYS A 346 6.75 -2.96 7.16
N ILE A 347 6.64 -2.31 6.01
CA ILE A 347 6.06 -2.88 4.80
C ILE A 347 7.10 -2.81 3.70
N PHE A 348 7.27 -3.92 2.98
CA PHE A 348 8.13 -4.04 1.81
C PHE A 348 7.39 -4.81 0.72
N LEU A 349 7.01 -4.15 -0.36
CA LEU A 349 6.28 -4.74 -1.48
C LEU A 349 7.12 -4.64 -2.75
N ASN A 350 7.60 -5.76 -3.25
CA ASN A 350 8.38 -5.82 -4.48
C ASN A 350 7.47 -6.21 -5.65
N PHE A 351 7.44 -5.36 -6.68
CA PHE A 351 6.62 -5.53 -7.87
C PHE A 351 7.51 -5.63 -9.13
N PRO A 352 7.08 -6.40 -10.15
CA PRO A 352 7.84 -6.52 -11.40
C PRO A 352 7.71 -5.29 -12.30
N TYR A 353 6.79 -4.38 -11.97
CA TYR A 353 6.49 -3.16 -12.72
C TYR A 353 6.41 -1.97 -11.77
N GLU A 354 6.72 -0.80 -12.29
CA GLU A 354 6.45 0.46 -11.60
C GLU A 354 4.94 0.69 -11.54
N LEU A 355 4.41 0.91 -10.34
CA LEU A 355 3.00 1.12 -10.10
C LEU A 355 2.59 2.58 -10.33
N LYS A 356 1.36 2.76 -10.80
CA LYS A 356 0.71 4.07 -10.88
C LYS A 356 0.08 4.35 -9.53
N SER A 357 0.36 5.53 -8.98
CA SER A 357 -0.34 6.03 -7.80
C SER A 357 -0.18 5.18 -6.51
N PRO A 358 0.94 4.48 -6.23
CA PRO A 358 1.05 3.63 -5.04
C PRO A 358 1.03 4.47 -3.75
N ARG A 359 0.21 4.06 -2.77
CA ARG A 359 0.08 4.72 -1.47
C ARG A 359 -0.46 3.75 -0.42
N ILE A 360 -0.32 4.13 0.86
CA ILE A 360 -0.97 3.41 1.96
C ILE A 360 -2.02 4.32 2.59
N TYR A 361 -3.22 3.80 2.82
CA TYR A 361 -4.29 4.44 3.57
C TYR A 361 -4.37 3.86 4.98
N GLU A 362 -4.59 4.73 5.96
CA GLU A 362 -4.80 4.34 7.35
C GLU A 362 -6.30 4.23 7.63
N VAL A 363 -6.69 3.16 8.30
CA VAL A 363 -8.09 2.88 8.62
C VAL A 363 -8.27 2.85 10.13
N LYS A 364 -9.30 3.56 10.61
CA LYS A 364 -9.72 3.53 12.01
C LYS A 364 -11.24 3.65 12.09
N ASP A 365 -11.86 2.86 12.97
CA ASP A 365 -13.32 2.80 13.12
C ASP A 365 -14.08 2.62 11.80
N LYS A 366 -13.55 1.78 10.91
CA LYS A 366 -14.01 1.48 9.56
C LYS A 366 -13.97 2.66 8.58
N GLU A 367 -13.27 3.73 8.90
CA GLU A 367 -13.12 4.91 8.04
C GLU A 367 -11.66 5.16 7.69
N ILE A 368 -11.40 5.74 6.51
CA ILE A 368 -10.05 6.15 6.14
C ILE A 368 -9.73 7.48 6.83
N VAL A 369 -8.68 7.48 7.65
CA VAL A 369 -8.29 8.60 8.51
C VAL A 369 -6.92 9.19 8.18
N GLY A 370 -6.16 8.53 7.31
CA GLY A 370 -4.78 8.90 6.99
C GLY A 370 -4.33 8.36 5.64
N GLN A 371 -3.24 8.94 5.12
CA GLN A 371 -2.50 8.43 3.97
C GLN A 371 -1.01 8.57 4.26
N GLN A 372 -0.24 7.59 3.81
CA GLN A 372 1.21 7.54 3.84
C GLN A 372 1.75 7.39 2.42
N ASN A 373 2.84 8.09 2.15
CA ASN A 373 3.62 7.91 0.93
C ASN A 373 4.63 6.77 1.13
N LEU A 374 4.95 6.09 0.04
CA LEU A 374 5.92 4.99 0.04
C LEU A 374 7.25 5.47 -0.53
N VAL A 375 8.34 4.94 0.00
CA VAL A 375 9.66 5.07 -0.61
C VAL A 375 9.79 3.98 -1.68
N SER A 376 10.04 4.38 -2.92
CA SER A 376 10.26 3.45 -4.03
C SER A 376 11.75 3.31 -4.35
N ASN A 377 12.23 2.08 -4.53
CA ASN A 377 13.57 1.76 -4.98
C ASN A 377 13.53 0.82 -6.19
N THR A 378 14.36 1.07 -7.20
CA THR A 378 14.54 0.16 -8.34
C THR A 378 15.64 -0.84 -8.02
N GLU A 379 15.31 -2.11 -8.02
CA GLU A 379 16.23 -3.20 -7.74
C GLU A 379 17.10 -3.56 -8.95
N LYS A 380 18.17 -4.33 -8.71
CA LYS A 380 19.15 -4.70 -9.75
C LYS A 380 18.54 -5.54 -10.88
N ASP A 381 17.49 -6.31 -10.61
CA ASP A 381 16.74 -7.09 -11.59
C ASP A 381 15.67 -6.25 -12.35
N GLY A 382 15.55 -4.96 -12.01
CA GLY A 382 14.59 -4.03 -12.59
C GLY A 382 13.21 -4.03 -11.93
N SER A 383 12.98 -4.87 -10.91
CA SER A 383 11.78 -4.79 -10.07
C SER A 383 11.77 -3.51 -9.22
N ILE A 384 10.60 -3.11 -8.73
CA ILE A 384 10.43 -1.91 -7.89
C ILE A 384 9.95 -2.33 -6.51
N THR A 385 10.72 -1.97 -5.48
CA THR A 385 10.32 -2.17 -4.08
C THR A 385 9.72 -0.89 -3.52
N TYR A 386 8.48 -0.98 -3.01
CA TYR A 386 7.81 0.06 -2.25
C TYR A 386 7.91 -0.25 -0.77
N SER A 387 8.37 0.70 0.03
CA SER A 387 8.59 0.50 1.46
C SER A 387 8.00 1.61 2.32
N LEU A 388 7.55 1.22 3.52
CA LEU A 388 7.08 2.11 4.57
C LEU A 388 7.59 1.60 5.92
N ASP A 389 8.33 2.45 6.64
CA ASP A 389 8.53 2.32 8.08
C ASP A 389 7.47 3.19 8.79
N TYR A 390 6.57 2.57 9.55
CA TYR A 390 5.39 3.21 10.13
C TYR A 390 5.34 3.02 11.65
N THR A 391 5.14 4.14 12.36
CA THR A 391 4.88 4.14 13.80
C THR A 391 3.40 4.46 14.05
N ASN A 392 2.67 3.49 14.60
CA ASN A 392 1.24 3.59 14.88
C ASN A 392 0.95 4.40 16.16
N SER A 393 1.34 5.67 16.17
CA SER A 393 1.14 6.58 17.31
C SER A 393 -0.33 6.99 17.53
N ARG A 394 -1.17 6.84 16.50
CA ARG A 394 -2.61 7.20 16.54
C ARG A 394 -3.52 6.00 16.85
N ASN A 395 -2.93 4.83 17.07
CA ASN A 395 -3.61 3.54 17.21
C ASN A 395 -4.70 3.37 16.14
N VAL A 396 -4.28 3.35 14.87
CA VAL A 396 -5.14 2.99 13.74
C VAL A 396 -5.28 1.47 13.69
N ASP A 397 -6.41 1.00 13.17
CA ASP A 397 -6.77 -0.42 13.21
C ASP A 397 -6.11 -1.22 12.08
N GLY A 398 -5.87 -0.58 10.94
CA GLY A 398 -5.31 -1.23 9.76
C GLY A 398 -4.69 -0.29 8.74
N LEU A 399 -3.97 -0.89 7.80
CA LEU A 399 -3.36 -0.22 6.66
C LEU A 399 -3.86 -0.87 5.36
N ILE A 400 -4.13 -0.05 4.34
CA ILE A 400 -4.52 -0.51 3.00
C ILE A 400 -3.49 0.02 2.01
N PHE A 401 -2.72 -0.86 1.39
CA PHE A 401 -1.96 -0.54 0.19
C PHE A 401 -2.89 -0.41 -1.02
N TYR A 402 -2.65 0.58 -1.86
CA TYR A 402 -3.50 0.94 -2.99
C TYR A 402 -2.67 1.36 -4.20
N PHE A 403 -3.05 0.91 -5.40
CA PHE A 403 -2.51 1.41 -6.67
C PHE A 403 -3.56 1.40 -7.80
N GLU A 404 -3.36 2.22 -8.83
CA GLU A 404 -4.32 2.43 -9.94
C GLU A 404 -3.97 1.67 -11.23
N GLY A 405 -2.97 0.79 -11.14
CA GLY A 405 -2.40 0.03 -12.24
C GLY A 405 -0.88 0.15 -12.27
N HIS A 406 -0.27 -0.14 -13.40
CA HIS A 406 1.17 -0.03 -13.60
C HIS A 406 1.49 0.95 -14.72
N LYS A 407 2.68 1.56 -14.66
CA LYS A 407 3.20 2.38 -15.75
C LYS A 407 3.73 1.42 -16.83
N SER A 408 3.30 1.63 -18.07
CA SER A 408 3.85 0.92 -19.22
C SER A 408 5.27 1.43 -19.50
N ASN A 409 6.28 0.94 -18.79
CA ASN A 409 7.66 1.26 -19.14
C ASN A 409 8.15 0.28 -20.20
N SER A 410 8.35 0.81 -21.42
CA SER A 410 8.84 0.16 -22.63
C SER A 410 10.32 -0.19 -22.62
N ASN A 411 11.04 -0.07 -21.49
CA ASN A 411 12.49 -0.23 -21.45
C ASN A 411 12.97 -0.91 -20.16
N ALA A 412 12.72 -2.22 -20.03
CA ALA A 412 13.59 -3.05 -19.21
C ALA A 412 14.92 -3.22 -19.97
N SER A 413 15.87 -2.32 -19.73
CA SER A 413 17.19 -2.39 -20.33
C SER A 413 17.89 -3.69 -19.90
N SER A 414 17.89 -4.66 -20.81
CA SER A 414 18.60 -5.93 -20.70
C SER A 414 20.11 -5.70 -20.49
N ARG A 415 20.60 -5.76 -19.25
CA ARG A 415 22.05 -5.74 -18.94
C ARG A 415 22.78 -7.04 -19.33
N PHE A 416 22.04 -8.10 -19.71
CA PHE A 416 22.63 -9.36 -20.17
C PHE A 416 23.20 -9.21 -21.59
N LYS A 417 24.53 -9.34 -21.74
CA LYS A 417 25.19 -9.47 -23.04
C LYS A 417 25.17 -10.93 -23.48
N GLN A 418 24.48 -11.21 -24.59
CA GLN A 418 24.45 -12.54 -25.20
C GLN A 418 25.88 -13.03 -25.52
N SER A 419 26.17 -14.29 -25.20
CA SER A 419 27.46 -14.91 -25.50
C SER A 419 27.27 -16.11 -26.45
N THR A 420 28.03 -16.09 -27.55
CA THR A 420 28.06 -17.21 -28.51
C THR A 420 29.13 -18.21 -28.10
N ILE A 421 28.77 -19.48 -28.04
CA ILE A 421 29.69 -20.58 -27.80
C ILE A 421 29.78 -21.48 -29.02
N HIS A 422 31.00 -21.91 -29.34
CA HIS A 422 31.25 -22.93 -30.33
C HIS A 422 31.38 -24.28 -29.62
N ILE A 423 30.61 -25.26 -30.07
CA ILE A 423 30.73 -26.66 -29.65
C ILE A 423 31.39 -27.39 -30.81
N ASN A 424 32.55 -28.02 -30.57
CA ASN A 424 33.28 -28.78 -31.57
C ASN A 424 32.46 -30.01 -32.00
N GLU A 425 31.65 -29.85 -33.03
CA GLU A 425 31.12 -30.94 -33.84
C GLU A 425 31.73 -30.82 -35.23
N ARG A 426 31.90 -31.95 -35.94
CA ARG A 426 32.41 -32.00 -37.32
C ARG A 426 31.60 -31.13 -38.32
N LYS A 427 30.45 -30.58 -37.90
CA LYS A 427 29.64 -29.57 -38.56
C LYS A 427 29.66 -28.29 -37.72
N LYS A 428 29.97 -27.12 -38.30
CA LYS A 428 30.03 -25.78 -37.67
C LYS A 428 28.70 -25.32 -37.03
N LYS A 429 28.15 -26.05 -36.04
CA LYS A 429 26.94 -25.64 -35.32
C LYS A 429 27.28 -24.54 -34.33
N LYS A 430 26.50 -23.45 -34.35
CA LYS A 430 26.61 -22.33 -33.42
C LYS A 430 25.56 -22.46 -32.32
N TYR A 431 25.98 -22.21 -31.08
CA TYR A 431 25.09 -22.21 -29.92
C TYR A 431 25.25 -20.90 -29.16
N ASN A 432 24.17 -20.38 -28.58
CA ASN A 432 24.21 -19.18 -27.75
C ASN A 432 23.77 -19.50 -26.33
N ILE A 433 24.43 -18.90 -25.34
CA ILE A 433 23.91 -18.81 -23.98
C ILE A 433 23.00 -17.58 -23.92
N VAL A 434 21.74 -17.80 -23.55
CA VAL A 434 20.73 -16.75 -23.43
C VAL A 434 19.89 -16.97 -22.18
N ARG A 435 19.26 -15.91 -21.68
CA ARG A 435 18.20 -16.03 -20.66
C ARG A 435 17.02 -16.80 -21.24
N ALA A 436 16.45 -17.70 -20.45
CA ALA A 436 15.25 -18.42 -20.84
C ALA A 436 14.08 -17.45 -20.96
N THR A 437 13.13 -17.74 -21.84
CA THR A 437 11.84 -17.05 -21.88
C THR A 437 10.72 -18.03 -21.59
N VAL A 438 9.53 -17.54 -21.24
CA VAL A 438 8.34 -18.38 -21.03
C VAL A 438 8.04 -19.26 -22.27
N ASN A 439 8.41 -18.79 -23.47
CA ASN A 439 8.27 -19.56 -24.72
C ASN A 439 9.24 -20.74 -24.84
N ASP A 440 10.32 -20.76 -24.06
CA ASP A 440 11.27 -21.86 -24.01
C ASP A 440 10.85 -22.95 -22.99
N ALA A 441 9.88 -22.66 -22.10
CA ALA A 441 9.49 -23.53 -20.98
C ALA A 441 9.14 -24.95 -21.41
N LYS A 442 8.33 -25.12 -22.47
CA LYS A 442 7.96 -26.45 -22.99
C LYS A 442 9.17 -27.28 -23.45
N LYS A 443 10.18 -26.64 -24.04
CA LYS A 443 11.42 -27.32 -24.49
C LYS A 443 12.30 -27.73 -23.31
N ILE A 444 12.37 -26.87 -22.30
CA ILE A 444 13.10 -27.14 -21.05
C ILE A 444 12.43 -28.29 -20.29
N TYR A 445 11.10 -28.26 -20.18
CA TYR A 445 10.28 -29.31 -19.58
C TYR A 445 10.56 -30.68 -20.21
N GLN A 446 10.49 -30.78 -21.54
CA GLN A 446 10.76 -32.04 -22.22
C GLN A 446 12.19 -32.55 -21.94
N GLN A 447 13.18 -31.64 -21.92
CA GLN A 447 14.54 -32.01 -21.58
C GLN A 447 14.67 -32.48 -20.12
N GLU A 448 13.94 -31.88 -19.18
CA GLU A 448 13.95 -32.27 -17.77
C GLU A 448 13.30 -33.65 -17.59
N VAL A 449 12.18 -33.93 -18.28
CA VAL A 449 11.55 -35.27 -18.33
C VAL A 449 12.54 -36.32 -18.85
N ASP A 450 13.30 -36.02 -19.90
CA ASP A 450 14.30 -36.94 -20.45
C ASP A 450 15.45 -37.25 -19.46
N ILE A 451 15.65 -36.42 -18.43
CA ILE A 451 16.77 -36.51 -17.48
C ILE A 451 16.32 -37.03 -16.11
N GLU A 452 15.25 -36.49 -15.55
CA GLU A 452 14.75 -36.78 -14.20
C GLU A 452 13.48 -37.66 -14.19
N LEU A 453 12.94 -37.98 -15.37
CA LEU A 453 11.78 -38.86 -15.55
C LEU A 453 10.57 -38.34 -14.76
N SER A 454 10.08 -39.14 -13.81
CA SER A 454 8.95 -38.79 -12.94
C SER A 454 9.24 -37.66 -11.95
N ASN A 455 10.51 -37.26 -11.78
CA ASN A 455 10.91 -36.19 -10.86
C ASN A 455 11.13 -34.84 -11.55
N ALA A 456 10.80 -34.74 -12.85
CA ALA A 456 10.93 -33.48 -13.57
C ALA A 456 9.93 -32.44 -13.05
N ALA A 457 10.38 -31.18 -12.94
CA ALA A 457 9.48 -30.06 -12.69
C ALA A 457 8.43 -29.96 -13.80
N SER A 458 7.21 -29.55 -13.45
CA SER A 458 6.15 -29.33 -14.45
C SER A 458 6.48 -28.14 -15.36
N GLU A 459 5.85 -28.07 -16.54
CA GLU A 459 6.00 -26.90 -17.42
C GLU A 459 5.63 -25.60 -16.72
N GLU A 460 4.59 -25.62 -15.88
CA GLU A 460 4.15 -24.44 -15.11
C GLU A 460 5.20 -24.03 -14.07
N THR A 461 5.77 -25.00 -13.33
CA THR A 461 6.87 -24.75 -12.39
C THR A 461 8.07 -24.11 -13.08
N ILE A 462 8.40 -24.54 -14.30
CA ILE A 462 9.48 -23.93 -15.08
C ILE A 462 9.14 -22.48 -15.45
N LYS A 463 7.90 -22.19 -15.86
CA LYS A 463 7.46 -20.80 -16.13
C LYS A 463 7.56 -19.93 -14.89
N ASP A 464 7.13 -20.45 -13.73
CA ASP A 464 7.23 -19.75 -12.45
C ASP A 464 8.68 -19.43 -12.10
N ARG A 465 9.61 -20.38 -12.28
CA ARG A 465 11.05 -20.16 -12.02
C ARG A 465 11.69 -19.18 -13.02
N ILE A 466 11.29 -19.21 -14.29
CA ILE A 466 11.72 -18.22 -15.29
C ILE A 466 11.24 -16.81 -14.90
N ASN A 467 10.01 -16.69 -14.41
CA ASN A 467 9.43 -15.42 -13.96
C ASN A 467 9.99 -14.96 -12.60
N MET A 468 10.40 -15.88 -11.74
CA MET A 468 10.98 -15.62 -10.42
C MET A 468 12.33 -14.91 -10.53
N PHE A 469 13.29 -15.47 -11.27
CA PHE A 469 14.63 -14.89 -11.40
C PHE A 469 15.24 -15.18 -12.78
N ASN A 470 14.84 -14.39 -13.76
CA ASN A 470 15.20 -14.61 -15.17
C ASN A 470 16.71 -14.54 -15.44
N ASP A 471 17.41 -13.65 -14.74
CA ASP A 471 18.86 -13.48 -14.91
C ASP A 471 19.65 -14.71 -14.46
N GLY A 472 19.11 -15.49 -13.52
CA GLY A 472 19.66 -16.77 -13.07
C GLY A 472 19.17 -17.99 -13.84
N PHE A 473 18.34 -17.82 -14.86
CA PHE A 473 17.80 -18.91 -15.68
C PHE A 473 18.39 -18.86 -17.10
N LEU A 474 19.45 -19.63 -17.33
CA LEU A 474 20.21 -19.59 -18.58
C LEU A 474 20.04 -20.89 -19.37
N ILE A 475 19.84 -20.78 -20.67
CA ILE A 475 19.75 -21.90 -21.62
C ILE A 475 20.87 -21.81 -22.65
N ILE A 476 21.29 -22.97 -23.17
CA ILE A 476 22.11 -23.06 -24.38
C ILE A 476 21.22 -23.50 -25.53
N LYS A 477 21.08 -22.61 -26.50
CA LYS A 477 20.19 -22.78 -27.65
C LYS A 477 21.00 -22.90 -28.94
N ASN A 478 20.67 -23.90 -29.76
CA ASN A 478 21.18 -24.00 -31.12
C ASN A 478 20.62 -22.85 -31.95
N VAL A 479 21.51 -22.11 -32.63
CA VAL A 479 21.15 -20.90 -33.39
C VAL A 479 20.26 -21.23 -34.59
N ASP A 480 20.44 -22.40 -35.22
CA ASP A 480 19.80 -22.72 -36.49
C ASP A 480 18.37 -23.26 -36.31
N ASN A 481 18.16 -24.13 -35.32
CA ASN A 481 16.87 -24.81 -35.11
C ASN A 481 16.17 -24.46 -33.78
N GLY A 482 16.80 -23.61 -32.95
CA GLY A 482 16.24 -23.20 -31.66
C GLY A 482 16.12 -24.33 -30.63
N GLU A 483 16.84 -25.44 -30.80
CA GLU A 483 16.89 -26.55 -29.84
C GLU A 483 17.61 -26.12 -28.56
N VAL A 484 17.01 -26.39 -27.39
CA VAL A 484 17.68 -26.26 -26.09
C VAL A 484 18.45 -27.54 -25.81
N ILE A 485 19.75 -27.43 -25.49
CA ILE A 485 20.63 -28.59 -25.25
C ILE A 485 21.15 -28.69 -23.81
N ALA A 486 21.06 -27.59 -23.07
CA ALA A 486 21.47 -27.48 -21.68
C ALA A 486 20.78 -26.26 -21.05
N TYR A 487 20.57 -26.30 -19.74
CA TYR A 487 20.12 -25.16 -18.97
C TYR A 487 20.63 -25.23 -17.53
N ILE A 488 20.66 -24.07 -16.89
CA ILE A 488 20.91 -23.89 -15.48
C ILE A 488 19.88 -22.92 -14.94
N GLU A 489 19.35 -23.22 -13.76
CA GLU A 489 18.45 -22.34 -13.03
C GLU A 489 18.98 -22.10 -11.63
N SER A 490 18.77 -20.88 -11.16
CA SER A 490 19.24 -20.43 -9.86
C SER A 490 18.28 -19.41 -9.27
N VAL A 491 18.50 -19.09 -7.99
CA VAL A 491 17.72 -18.13 -7.23
C VAL A 491 18.63 -17.39 -6.26
N ILE A 492 18.43 -16.09 -6.09
CA ILE A 492 19.06 -15.35 -4.99
C ILE A 492 18.29 -15.67 -3.72
N TRP A 493 18.98 -16.17 -2.70
CA TRP A 493 18.35 -16.73 -1.51
C TRP A 493 19.18 -16.40 -0.27
N ASN A 494 18.50 -16.10 0.84
CA ASN A 494 19.06 -16.21 2.19
C ASN A 494 18.88 -17.65 2.67
N GLN A 495 19.87 -18.51 2.40
CA GLN A 495 19.72 -19.94 2.65
C GLN A 495 19.39 -20.21 4.13
N LYS A 496 18.31 -20.96 4.35
CA LYS A 496 17.93 -21.48 5.67
C LYS A 496 18.41 -22.92 5.83
N PRO A 497 18.52 -23.46 7.05
CA PRO A 497 18.71 -24.89 7.24
C PRO A 497 17.56 -25.69 6.60
N PHE A 498 17.88 -26.80 5.93
CA PHE A 498 16.93 -27.77 5.40
C PHE A 498 17.56 -29.16 5.39
N GLN A 499 16.74 -30.20 5.45
CA GLN A 499 17.20 -31.60 5.34
C GLN A 499 16.67 -32.29 4.09
N ARG A 500 15.44 -31.95 3.67
CA ARG A 500 14.73 -32.56 2.55
C ARG A 500 14.44 -31.56 1.43
N PHE A 501 14.29 -32.04 0.21
CA PHE A 501 13.99 -31.22 -0.95
C PHE A 501 12.59 -30.59 -0.85
N GLU A 502 11.62 -31.31 -0.28
CA GLU A 502 10.24 -30.85 -0.12
C GLU A 502 10.18 -29.55 0.68
N GLU A 503 11.05 -29.39 1.68
CA GLU A 503 11.18 -28.18 2.52
C GLU A 503 11.56 -26.92 1.74
N ILE A 504 12.21 -27.08 0.56
CA ILE A 504 12.74 -25.98 -0.25
C ILE A 504 12.22 -25.96 -1.69
N SER A 505 11.36 -26.92 -2.04
CA SER A 505 10.93 -27.21 -3.40
C SER A 505 10.17 -26.05 -4.07
N ASN A 506 9.57 -25.17 -3.26
CA ASN A 506 8.89 -23.95 -3.68
C ASN A 506 9.85 -22.76 -3.76
N PHE A 507 10.84 -22.82 -4.65
CA PHE A 507 11.84 -21.77 -4.85
C PHE A 507 11.30 -20.34 -5.02
N PRO A 508 10.15 -20.10 -5.71
CA PRO A 508 9.56 -18.77 -5.77
C PRO A 508 9.26 -18.12 -4.42
N MET A 509 9.06 -18.91 -3.35
CA MET A 509 8.91 -18.41 -1.97
C MET A 509 10.23 -18.00 -1.31
N HIS A 510 11.36 -18.49 -1.82
CA HIS A 510 12.69 -18.29 -1.24
C HIS A 510 13.47 -17.17 -1.91
N TYR A 511 13.04 -16.74 -3.10
CA TYR A 511 13.67 -15.64 -3.80
C TYR A 511 13.67 -14.37 -2.96
N ASN A 512 14.86 -13.85 -2.73
CA ASN A 512 15.09 -12.58 -2.07
C ASN A 512 16.21 -11.85 -2.80
N ILE A 513 15.91 -10.71 -3.41
CA ILE A 513 16.87 -9.90 -4.16
C ILE A 513 18.04 -9.40 -3.29
N THR A 514 17.80 -9.24 -1.97
CA THR A 514 18.83 -8.89 -0.98
C THR A 514 19.42 -10.13 -0.30
N GLY A 515 19.37 -11.29 -0.96
CA GLY A 515 19.88 -12.54 -0.42
C GLY A 515 21.41 -12.55 -0.25
N ASP A 516 21.92 -13.49 0.53
CA ASP A 516 23.35 -13.62 0.84
C ASP A 516 24.12 -14.49 -0.17
N SER A 517 23.40 -15.26 -0.99
CA SER A 517 23.97 -16.23 -1.90
C SER A 517 23.10 -16.46 -3.13
N LEU A 518 23.73 -17.01 -4.17
CA LEU A 518 23.02 -17.53 -5.33
C LEU A 518 22.97 -19.06 -5.22
N TYR A 519 21.77 -19.62 -5.13
CA TYR A 519 21.55 -21.06 -5.04
C TYR A 519 21.21 -21.62 -6.43
N VAL A 520 22.01 -22.56 -6.92
CA VAL A 520 21.72 -23.29 -8.16
C VAL A 520 20.73 -24.40 -7.85
N ILE A 521 19.53 -24.27 -8.44
CA ILE A 521 18.42 -25.20 -8.26
C ILE A 521 18.67 -26.46 -9.10
N PHE A 522 19.02 -26.27 -10.37
CA PHE A 522 19.19 -27.37 -11.30
C PHE A 522 20.16 -27.01 -12.42
N LEU A 523 20.93 -28.01 -12.87
CA LEU A 523 21.86 -27.90 -13.99
C LEU A 523 21.78 -29.18 -14.81
N ALA A 524 21.38 -29.05 -16.08
CA ALA A 524 21.21 -30.18 -16.97
C ALA A 524 21.89 -29.98 -18.33
N VAL A 525 22.46 -31.07 -18.84
CA VAL A 525 23.00 -31.17 -20.20
C VAL A 525 22.48 -32.45 -20.83
N LYS A 526 21.87 -32.33 -22.03
CA LYS A 526 21.42 -33.48 -22.82
C LYS A 526 22.54 -34.51 -23.02
N LYS A 527 22.23 -35.80 -22.93
CA LYS A 527 23.20 -36.91 -22.88
C LYS A 527 24.26 -36.85 -23.99
N ILE A 528 23.85 -36.62 -25.23
CA ILE A 528 24.75 -36.55 -26.42
C ILE A 528 25.69 -35.32 -26.43
N TYR A 529 25.45 -34.35 -25.55
CA TYR A 529 26.24 -33.13 -25.42
C TYR A 529 27.09 -33.12 -24.13
N ARG A 530 27.03 -34.17 -23.30
CA ARG A 530 27.87 -34.29 -22.09
C ARG A 530 29.34 -34.48 -22.44
N ARG A 531 30.22 -34.28 -21.44
CA ARG A 531 31.70 -34.37 -21.55
C ARG A 531 32.35 -33.37 -22.53
N LYS A 532 31.59 -32.38 -23.04
CA LYS A 532 32.06 -31.30 -23.92
C LYS A 532 32.33 -29.96 -23.19
N GLY A 533 32.45 -29.98 -21.86
CA GLY A 533 32.68 -28.77 -21.03
C GLY A 533 31.48 -27.82 -20.88
N ILE A 534 30.30 -28.19 -21.39
CA ILE A 534 29.09 -27.35 -21.44
C ILE A 534 28.61 -26.93 -20.04
N ALA A 535 28.54 -27.86 -19.10
CA ALA A 535 28.13 -27.59 -17.72
C ALA A 535 29.06 -26.57 -17.02
N THR A 536 30.39 -26.64 -17.28
CA THR A 536 31.34 -25.64 -16.78
C THR A 536 31.02 -24.25 -17.32
N LYS A 537 30.69 -24.14 -18.61
CA LYS A 537 30.38 -22.84 -19.22
C LYS A 537 29.16 -22.21 -18.56
N LEU A 538 28.10 -23.00 -18.30
CA LEU A 538 26.91 -22.52 -17.59
C LEU A 538 27.22 -22.07 -16.15
N LEU A 539 28.02 -22.83 -15.40
CA LEU A 539 28.46 -22.44 -14.05
C LEU A 539 29.28 -21.13 -14.08
N ASN A 540 30.17 -20.97 -15.05
CA ASN A 540 30.94 -19.73 -15.20
C ASN A 540 30.06 -18.51 -15.54
N GLU A 541 28.98 -18.69 -16.31
CA GLU A 541 28.02 -17.60 -16.54
C GLU A 541 27.21 -17.28 -15.28
N ILE A 542 26.80 -18.30 -14.51
CA ILE A 542 26.15 -18.10 -13.20
C ILE A 542 27.06 -17.36 -12.21
N GLU A 543 28.38 -17.60 -12.23
CA GLU A 543 29.33 -16.81 -11.44
C GLU A 543 29.32 -15.33 -11.81
N LYS A 544 29.16 -14.99 -13.10
CA LYS A 544 29.00 -13.59 -13.52
C LYS A 544 27.67 -13.01 -13.05
N VAL A 545 26.60 -13.80 -13.10
CA VAL A 545 25.29 -13.39 -12.57
C VAL A 545 25.44 -13.06 -11.08
N ALA A 546 25.98 -13.97 -10.27
CA ALA A 546 26.20 -13.74 -8.85
C ALA A 546 27.01 -12.45 -8.58
N LYS A 547 28.10 -12.22 -9.32
CA LYS A 547 28.92 -11.00 -9.21
C LYS A 547 28.16 -9.73 -9.59
N ASN A 548 27.31 -9.76 -10.61
CA ASN A 548 26.47 -8.61 -10.98
C ASN A 548 25.47 -8.24 -9.88
N TYR A 549 25.07 -9.20 -9.05
CA TYR A 549 24.23 -8.98 -7.88
C TYR A 549 25.02 -8.73 -6.59
N GLU A 550 26.36 -8.63 -6.66
CA GLU A 550 27.28 -8.46 -5.50
C GLU A 550 27.22 -9.62 -4.50
N LEU A 551 26.93 -10.82 -4.98
CA LEU A 551 26.93 -12.05 -4.18
C LEU A 551 28.33 -12.67 -4.22
N ASN A 552 28.82 -13.08 -3.06
CA ASN A 552 30.16 -13.66 -2.91
C ASN A 552 30.15 -15.20 -2.78
N VAL A 553 28.95 -15.81 -2.71
CA VAL A 553 28.80 -17.25 -2.48
C VAL A 553 27.77 -17.85 -3.43
N ILE A 554 28.12 -18.99 -4.03
CA ILE A 554 27.21 -19.82 -4.81
C ILE A 554 27.03 -21.16 -4.12
N ARG A 555 25.79 -21.59 -3.92
CA ARG A 555 25.44 -22.84 -3.23
C ARG A 555 24.67 -23.77 -4.15
N LEU A 556 24.79 -25.08 -3.94
CA LEU A 556 24.01 -26.10 -4.65
C LEU A 556 24.00 -27.40 -3.86
N VAL A 557 23.04 -28.28 -4.15
CA VAL A 557 23.07 -29.66 -3.65
C VAL A 557 23.54 -30.59 -4.76
N ALA A 558 24.65 -31.27 -4.53
CA ALA A 558 25.26 -32.21 -5.46
C ALA A 558 24.89 -33.65 -5.10
N LYS A 559 24.70 -34.48 -6.14
CA LYS A 559 24.72 -35.94 -6.02
C LYS A 559 26.16 -36.39 -5.70
N ASP A 560 26.31 -37.46 -4.92
CA ASP A 560 27.62 -37.94 -4.47
C ASP A 560 28.58 -38.28 -5.62
N ASP A 561 28.09 -38.85 -6.71
CA ASP A 561 28.85 -39.15 -7.93
C ASP A 561 29.34 -37.90 -8.69
N LEU A 562 28.75 -36.72 -8.41
CA LEU A 562 29.10 -35.44 -9.02
C LEU A 562 29.96 -34.54 -8.12
N ILE A 563 30.30 -34.95 -6.90
CA ILE A 563 31.15 -34.17 -5.98
C ILE A 563 32.45 -33.73 -6.65
N SER A 564 33.21 -34.68 -7.20
CA SER A 564 34.52 -34.39 -7.82
C SER A 564 34.41 -33.42 -9.00
N PHE A 565 33.26 -33.40 -9.69
CA PHE A 565 32.99 -32.43 -10.73
C PHE A 565 32.90 -31.01 -10.14
N TYR A 566 32.18 -30.81 -9.04
CA TYR A 566 32.06 -29.49 -8.41
C TYR A 566 33.35 -29.06 -7.69
N GLU A 567 34.06 -29.97 -7.02
CA GLU A 567 35.35 -29.66 -6.36
C GLU A 567 36.40 -29.11 -7.34
N LYS A 568 36.51 -29.71 -8.54
CA LYS A 568 37.39 -29.22 -9.61
C LYS A 568 37.05 -27.80 -10.11
N ARG A 569 35.89 -27.25 -9.72
CA ARG A 569 35.42 -25.91 -10.05
C ARG A 569 35.45 -24.96 -8.84
N GLY A 570 36.01 -25.41 -7.71
CA GLY A 570 36.20 -24.60 -6.51
C GLY A 570 35.08 -24.70 -5.47
N TYR A 571 34.10 -25.61 -5.66
CA TYR A 571 33.10 -25.87 -4.64
C TYR A 571 33.68 -26.73 -3.51
N LYS A 572 33.25 -26.49 -2.29
CA LYS A 572 33.60 -27.24 -1.09
C LYS A 572 32.34 -27.85 -0.48
N LYS A 573 32.46 -29.04 0.10
CA LYS A 573 31.37 -29.69 0.84
C LYS A 573 31.09 -28.91 2.12
N THR A 574 29.82 -28.77 2.48
CA THR A 574 29.42 -28.11 3.73
C THR A 574 28.64 -29.06 4.61
N ILE A 575 27.51 -29.60 4.12
CA ILE A 575 26.57 -30.41 4.92
C ILE A 575 26.19 -31.66 4.12
N GLU A 576 26.26 -32.84 4.74
CA GLU A 576 25.65 -34.04 4.19
C GLU A 576 24.14 -34.02 4.42
N LEU A 577 23.37 -34.29 3.36
CA LEU A 577 21.91 -34.32 3.37
C LEU A 577 21.45 -35.72 2.94
N PRO A 578 21.57 -36.74 3.82
CA PRO A 578 21.29 -38.14 3.45
C PRO A 578 19.82 -38.38 3.11
N TYR A 579 18.91 -37.51 3.55
CA TYR A 579 17.47 -37.61 3.33
C TYR A 579 16.95 -36.56 2.33
N PHE A 580 17.83 -35.92 1.57
CA PHE A 580 17.42 -34.81 0.70
C PHE A 580 16.38 -35.20 -0.35
N LEU A 581 16.55 -36.34 -0.99
CA LEU A 581 15.58 -36.91 -1.92
C LEU A 581 15.24 -38.32 -1.45
N GLU A 582 13.98 -38.53 -1.07
CA GLU A 582 13.51 -39.86 -0.70
C GLU A 582 13.61 -40.82 -1.90
N ASN A 583 13.85 -42.10 -1.62
CA ASN A 583 13.90 -43.18 -2.62
C ASN A 583 15.01 -43.07 -3.69
N ARG A 584 16.10 -42.34 -3.42
CA ARG A 584 17.31 -42.32 -4.26
C ARG A 584 18.44 -43.13 -3.60
N ASN A 585 19.19 -43.89 -4.40
CA ASN A 585 20.32 -44.70 -3.94
C ASN A 585 21.65 -43.92 -3.81
N TYR A 586 21.59 -42.59 -3.73
CA TYR A 586 22.78 -41.74 -3.64
C TYR A 586 22.64 -40.73 -2.49
N LYS A 587 23.78 -40.35 -1.91
CA LYS A 587 23.82 -39.27 -0.93
C LYS A 587 23.77 -37.91 -1.63
N SER A 588 23.15 -36.95 -0.97
CA SER A 588 23.19 -35.55 -1.40
C SER A 588 24.09 -34.75 -0.49
N ILE A 589 24.85 -33.82 -1.05
CA ILE A 589 25.79 -32.97 -0.30
C ILE A 589 25.55 -31.52 -0.70
N LEU A 590 25.27 -30.67 0.28
CA LEU A 590 25.31 -29.23 0.08
C LEU A 590 26.76 -28.81 -0.15
N MET A 591 26.98 -28.05 -1.22
CA MET A 591 28.29 -27.54 -1.60
C MET A 591 28.23 -26.04 -1.83
N GLU A 592 29.31 -25.35 -1.50
CA GLU A 592 29.43 -23.90 -1.68
C GLU A 592 30.73 -23.51 -2.39
N LYS A 593 30.70 -22.40 -3.13
CA LYS A 593 31.86 -21.79 -3.75
C LYS A 593 31.87 -20.30 -3.41
N ASN A 594 32.99 -19.83 -2.87
CA ASN A 594 33.27 -18.40 -2.70
C ASN A 594 33.86 -17.86 -4.02
N ILE A 595 33.36 -16.72 -4.52
CA ILE A 595 33.64 -16.22 -5.89
C ILE A 595 34.24 -14.82 -5.96
#